data_AF-A0A7X2FXI9-F1
#
_entry.id   AF-A0A7X2FXI9-F1
#
_cell.length_a   1.000
_cell.length_b   1.000
_cell.length_c   1.000
_cell.angle_alpha   90.00
_cell.angle_beta   90.00
_cell.angle_gamma   90.00
#
_symmetry.space_group_name_H-M   'P 1'
#
loop_
_entity.id
_entity.type
_entity.pdbx_description
1 polymer ?
#
loop_
_entity_poly.entity_id
_entity_poly.type
_entity_poly.pdbx_seq_one_letter_code
_entity_poly.pdbx_strand_id
1 'polypeptide(L)'
;MSDFLKNIGTHSKTPLGIISIFVTLVYAMAALVIGSNSLLDNERIILVIFLCTFPIIILFTFCWLLTKHHTKLLFPKDFNNDETYMKVARITSSVQHAAAKTSSEMSDLDISNIVKHANTIIKNKSTTGTSRKTILWVDDRPENNTYERDAFQEIGLHIDLSLNTDDAIDKLEKNEYIIIISDMGRKEGPREGYKLLDIIRSNNINTPFYFYTVSNLPEHKKETLDHGGQGCTNNPSELFEMVVKTVIAST
;
A
#
# COMPACT_ATOMS: atom_id res chain seq x y z
N MET A 1 -2.46 32.83 27.06
CA MET A 1 -1.71 33.23 25.86
C MET A 1 -0.79 32.11 25.36
N SER A 2 0.01 31.49 26.22
CA SER A 2 0.93 30.39 25.89
C SER A 2 0.25 29.13 25.33
N ASP A 3 -0.88 28.70 25.89
CA ASP A 3 -1.58 27.49 25.44
C ASP A 3 -2.29 27.65 24.10
N PHE A 4 -2.74 28.87 23.80
CA PHE A 4 -3.32 29.23 22.50
C PHE A 4 -2.25 29.18 21.39
N LEU A 5 -1.07 29.75 21.64
CA LEU A 5 0.05 29.72 20.69
C LEU A 5 0.60 28.30 20.48
N LYS A 6 0.59 27.46 21.53
CA LYS A 6 1.01 26.05 21.45
C LYS A 6 0.03 25.19 20.62
N ASN A 7 -1.29 25.44 20.72
CA ASN A 7 -2.31 24.79 19.90
C ASN A 7 -2.33 25.25 18.44
N ILE A 8 -1.95 26.50 18.14
CA ILE A 8 -1.86 26.96 16.75
C ILE A 8 -0.73 26.23 15.99
N GLY A 9 0.40 25.94 16.66
CA GLY A 9 1.55 25.26 16.06
C GLY A 9 1.29 23.80 15.66
N THR A 10 0.31 23.12 16.29
CA THR A 10 -0.11 21.76 15.94
C THR A 10 -1.17 21.75 14.84
N HIS A 11 -2.09 22.72 14.81
CA HIS A 11 -3.16 22.79 13.82
C HIS A 11 -2.75 23.41 12.47
N SER A 12 -1.74 24.29 12.42
CA SER A 12 -1.25 24.95 11.18
C SER A 12 -0.59 24.00 10.17
N LYS A 13 -0.33 22.75 10.56
CA LYS A 13 0.19 21.69 9.67
C LYS A 13 -0.90 21.04 8.82
N THR A 14 -2.17 21.35 9.09
CA THR A 14 -3.31 20.82 8.32
C THR A 14 -3.93 21.93 7.46
N PRO A 15 -4.39 21.62 6.23
CA PRO A 15 -5.10 22.59 5.39
C PRO A 15 -6.25 23.28 6.12
N LEU A 16 -6.97 22.56 6.99
CA LEU A 16 -8.08 23.09 7.79
C LEU A 16 -7.62 24.09 8.86
N GLY A 17 -6.48 23.87 9.49
CA GLY A 17 -5.94 24.79 10.49
C GLY A 17 -5.37 26.07 9.87
N ILE A 18 -4.77 25.99 8.67
CA ILE A 18 -4.34 27.17 7.92
C ILE A 18 -5.55 28.06 7.61
N ILE A 19 -6.64 27.48 7.12
CA ILE A 19 -7.88 28.23 6.82
C ILE A 19 -8.46 28.87 8.09
N SER A 20 -8.50 28.15 9.21
CA SER A 20 -8.99 28.69 10.49
C SER A 20 -8.19 29.93 10.95
N ILE A 21 -6.86 29.91 10.80
CA ILE A 21 -5.99 31.04 11.12
C ILE A 21 -6.27 32.24 10.21
N PHE A 22 -6.37 31.99 8.90
CA PHE A 22 -6.66 33.05 7.92
C PHE A 22 -8.02 33.71 8.17
N VAL A 23 -9.07 32.92 8.41
CA VAL A 23 -10.41 33.44 8.73
C VAL A 23 -10.36 34.27 10.01
N THR A 24 -9.75 33.75 11.08
CA THR A 24 -9.63 34.47 12.37
C THR A 24 -8.88 35.79 12.21
N LEU A 25 -7.80 35.81 11.43
CA LEU A 25 -7.01 37.02 11.17
C LEU A 25 -7.81 38.07 10.38
N VAL A 26 -8.53 37.65 9.33
CA VAL A 26 -9.39 38.54 8.53
C VAL A 26 -10.50 39.15 9.39
N TYR A 27 -11.13 38.35 10.27
CA TYR A 27 -12.15 38.85 11.21
C TYR A 27 -11.56 39.83 12.24
N ALA A 28 -10.36 39.57 12.75
CA ALA A 28 -9.70 40.48 13.69
C ALA A 28 -9.36 41.84 13.06
N MET A 29 -8.85 41.84 11.82
CA MET A 29 -8.59 43.08 11.08
C MET A 29 -9.89 43.82 10.72
N ALA A 30 -10.92 43.09 10.31
CA ALA A 30 -12.23 43.68 10.00
C ALA A 30 -12.87 44.32 11.24
N ALA A 31 -12.79 43.68 12.41
CA ALA A 31 -13.28 44.23 13.67
C ALA A 31 -12.52 45.52 14.07
N LEU A 32 -11.21 45.55 13.89
CA LEU A 32 -10.38 46.74 14.15
C LEU A 32 -10.75 47.90 13.22
N VAL A 33 -10.94 47.62 11.93
CA VAL A 33 -11.29 48.62 10.90
C VAL A 33 -12.71 49.14 11.10
N ILE A 34 -13.69 48.28 11.37
CA ILE A 34 -15.10 48.66 11.61
C ILE A 34 -15.24 49.46 12.92
N GLY A 35 -14.45 49.13 13.94
CA GLY A 35 -14.41 49.83 15.22
C GLY A 35 -13.81 51.24 15.14
N SER A 36 -13.12 51.58 14.05
CA SER A 36 -12.71 52.95 13.78
C SER A 36 -13.89 53.76 13.24
N ASN A 37 -14.28 54.83 13.92
CA ASN A 37 -15.38 55.73 13.50
C ASN A 37 -15.03 56.63 12.30
N SER A 38 -14.02 56.23 11.50
CA SER A 38 -13.48 57.03 10.40
C SER A 38 -14.06 56.66 9.04
N LEU A 39 -14.94 55.66 8.97
CA LEU A 39 -15.49 55.12 7.73
C LEU A 39 -16.85 55.73 7.41
N LEU A 40 -17.08 56.03 6.13
CA LEU A 40 -18.39 56.42 5.63
C LEU A 40 -19.34 55.22 5.60
N ASP A 41 -20.65 55.46 5.74
CA ASP A 41 -21.67 54.39 5.78
C ASP A 41 -21.58 53.43 4.58
N ASN A 42 -21.29 53.97 3.40
CA ASN A 42 -21.13 53.19 2.16
C ASN A 42 -19.91 52.25 2.20
N GLU A 43 -18.78 52.69 2.78
CA GLU A 43 -17.56 51.89 2.89
C GLU A 43 -17.73 50.76 3.91
N ARG A 44 -18.45 51.03 5.00
CA ARG A 44 -18.79 50.03 6.03
C ARG A 44 -19.66 48.91 5.44
N ILE A 45 -20.65 49.23 4.62
CA ILE A 45 -21.53 48.23 3.99
C ILE A 45 -20.72 47.31 3.06
N ILE A 46 -19.80 47.85 2.26
CA ILE A 46 -18.94 47.06 1.37
C ILE A 46 -18.08 46.07 2.18
N LEU A 47 -17.49 46.52 3.30
CA LEU A 47 -16.69 45.67 4.18
C LEU A 47 -17.53 44.55 4.82
N VAL A 48 -18.76 44.84 5.24
CA VAL A 48 -19.66 43.82 5.82
C VAL A 48 -20.03 42.77 4.79
N ILE A 49 -20.35 43.16 3.55
CA ILE A 49 -20.66 42.22 2.46
C ILE A 49 -19.44 41.33 2.17
N PHE A 50 -18.24 41.90 2.10
CA PHE A 50 -17.01 41.14 1.93
C PHE A 50 -16.79 40.12 3.06
N LEU A 51 -16.98 40.54 4.32
CA LEU A 51 -16.79 39.69 5.50
C LEU A 51 -17.76 38.50 5.55
N CYS A 52 -18.99 38.67 5.07
CA CYS A 52 -19.98 37.60 4.99
C CYS A 52 -19.75 36.64 3.82
N THR A 53 -19.33 37.16 2.66
CA THR A 53 -19.18 36.36 1.43
C THR A 53 -17.88 35.58 1.36
N PHE A 54 -16.79 36.14 1.88
CA PHE A 54 -15.46 35.53 1.82
C PHE A 54 -15.38 34.12 2.45
N PRO A 55 -15.93 33.85 3.66
CA PRO A 55 -15.92 32.52 4.25
C PRO A 55 -16.71 31.49 3.44
N ILE A 56 -17.80 31.91 2.78
CA ILE A 56 -18.65 31.04 1.96
C ILE A 56 -17.89 30.60 0.71
N ILE A 57 -17.18 31.54 0.06
CA ILE A 57 -16.36 31.26 -1.13
C ILE A 57 -15.21 30.31 -0.77
N ILE A 58 -14.54 30.52 0.37
CA ILE A 58 -13.48 29.63 0.85
C ILE A 58 -14.04 28.23 1.12
N LEU A 59 -15.18 28.13 1.81
CA LEU A 59 -15.82 26.85 2.11
C LEU A 59 -16.17 26.09 0.82
N PHE A 60 -16.76 26.76 -0.16
CA PHE A 60 -17.09 26.16 -1.45
C PHE A 60 -15.84 25.68 -2.20
N THR A 61 -14.82 26.53 -2.28
CA THR A 61 -13.53 26.20 -2.93
C THR A 61 -12.86 25.01 -2.25
N PHE A 62 -12.91 24.96 -0.92
CA PHE A 62 -12.37 23.85 -0.12
C PHE A 62 -13.15 22.55 -0.33
N CYS A 63 -14.48 22.59 -0.29
CA CYS A 63 -15.34 21.44 -0.58
C CYS A 63 -15.11 20.90 -2.00
N TRP A 64 -14.93 21.80 -2.98
CA TRP A 64 -14.63 21.45 -4.37
C TRP A 64 -13.23 20.83 -4.54
N LEU A 65 -12.20 21.39 -3.89
CA LEU A 65 -10.86 20.80 -3.89
C LEU A 65 -10.83 19.42 -3.23
N LEU A 66 -11.57 19.24 -2.12
CA LEU A 66 -11.73 17.94 -1.46
C LEU A 66 -12.37 16.88 -2.37
N THR A 67 -13.36 17.26 -3.17
CA THR A 67 -14.07 16.33 -4.06
C THR A 67 -13.32 16.02 -5.37
N LYS A 68 -12.35 16.85 -5.78
CA LYS A 68 -11.58 16.62 -7.03
C LYS A 68 -10.17 16.02 -6.81
N HIS A 69 -9.62 16.05 -5.60
CA HIS A 69 -8.25 15.59 -5.29
C HIS A 69 -8.15 14.56 -4.13
N HIS A 70 -9.19 13.78 -3.89
CA HIS A 70 -9.25 12.81 -2.78
C HIS A 70 -8.16 11.70 -2.81
N THR A 71 -7.55 11.42 -3.97
CA THR A 71 -6.54 10.35 -4.11
C THR A 71 -5.17 10.72 -3.49
N LYS A 72 -4.88 12.02 -3.28
CA LYS A 72 -3.71 12.48 -2.52
C LYS A 72 -3.97 12.69 -1.02
N LEU A 73 -5.18 12.36 -0.55
CA LEU A 73 -5.64 12.53 0.84
C LEU A 73 -5.93 11.19 1.52
N LEU A 74 -5.15 10.14 1.24
CA LEU A 74 -4.87 9.14 2.28
C LEU A 74 -4.06 9.84 3.39
N PHE A 75 -4.71 10.75 4.13
CA PHE A 75 -4.24 11.13 5.44
C PHE A 75 -4.49 9.91 6.31
N PRO A 76 -3.42 9.25 6.77
CA PRO A 76 -3.51 8.11 7.64
C PRO A 76 -3.93 8.60 9.03
N LYS A 77 -5.14 9.14 9.19
CA LYS A 77 -5.66 9.65 10.48
C LYS A 77 -5.91 8.50 11.48
N ASP A 78 -5.76 7.25 11.04
CA ASP A 78 -5.87 6.03 11.82
C ASP A 78 -4.50 5.42 12.22
N PHE A 79 -3.38 6.04 11.83
CA PHE A 79 -2.05 5.47 12.05
C PHE A 79 -1.45 6.10 13.30
N ASN A 80 -1.68 5.45 14.44
CA ASN A 80 -1.17 5.88 15.74
C ASN A 80 0.38 5.76 15.87
N ASN A 81 1.11 5.39 14.80
CA ASN A 81 2.55 5.14 14.86
C ASN A 81 3.28 5.49 13.54
N ASP A 82 4.27 6.38 13.62
CA ASP A 82 5.05 6.88 12.47
C ASP A 82 5.77 5.75 11.71
N GLU A 83 6.18 4.70 12.42
CA GLU A 83 6.84 3.53 11.82
C GLU A 83 5.91 2.74 10.89
N THR A 84 4.63 2.60 11.25
CA THR A 84 3.66 1.86 10.43
C THR A 84 3.41 2.60 9.12
N TYR A 85 3.31 3.93 9.17
CA TYR A 85 3.18 4.75 7.98
C TYR A 85 4.39 4.59 7.05
N MET A 86 5.62 4.65 7.60
CA MET A 86 6.83 4.48 6.81
C MET A 86 6.92 3.10 6.16
N LYS A 87 6.51 2.04 6.87
CA LYS A 87 6.46 0.68 6.28
C LYS A 87 5.44 0.58 5.15
N VAL A 88 4.23 1.08 5.37
CA VAL A 88 3.17 1.10 4.35
C VAL A 88 3.61 1.90 3.12
N ALA A 89 4.21 3.08 3.32
CA ALA A 89 4.73 3.89 2.23
C ALA A 89 5.83 3.16 1.45
N ARG A 90 6.74 2.46 2.13
CA ARG A 90 7.77 1.62 1.49
C ARG A 90 7.17 0.48 0.69
N ILE A 91 6.20 -0.25 1.23
CA ILE A 91 5.49 -1.33 0.54
C ILE A 91 4.81 -0.80 -0.72
N THR A 92 4.07 0.30 -0.62
CA THR A 92 3.44 0.92 -1.78
C THR A 92 4.48 1.30 -2.83
N SER A 93 5.61 1.87 -2.40
CA SER A 93 6.68 2.22 -3.32
C SER A 93 7.31 1.00 -3.98
N SER A 94 7.63 -0.07 -3.24
CA SER A 94 8.29 -1.25 -3.80
C SER A 94 7.37 -1.99 -4.77
N VAL A 95 6.08 -2.13 -4.44
CA VAL A 95 5.08 -2.71 -5.35
C VAL A 95 4.89 -1.83 -6.59
N GLN A 96 4.91 -0.50 -6.45
CA GLN A 96 4.82 0.41 -7.59
C GLN A 96 6.05 0.34 -8.51
N HIS A 97 7.26 0.23 -7.94
CA HIS A 97 8.49 0.07 -8.71
C HIS A 97 8.52 -1.28 -9.45
N ALA A 98 8.07 -2.35 -8.80
CA ALA A 98 7.90 -3.64 -9.46
C ALA A 98 6.90 -3.53 -10.61
N ALA A 99 5.74 -2.91 -10.41
CA ALA A 99 4.68 -2.81 -11.41
C ALA A 99 5.10 -1.98 -12.64
N ALA A 100 5.94 -0.96 -12.44
CA ALA A 100 6.50 -0.16 -13.52
C ALA A 100 7.34 -1.00 -14.50
N LYS A 101 7.96 -2.09 -14.04
CA LYS A 101 8.72 -3.03 -14.89
C LYS A 101 7.82 -3.81 -15.87
N THR A 102 6.57 -4.07 -15.50
CA THR A 102 5.61 -4.85 -16.30
C THR A 102 4.71 -3.97 -17.18
N SER A 103 5.01 -2.67 -17.36
CA SER A 103 4.19 -1.70 -18.10
C SER A 103 2.74 -1.57 -17.61
N SER A 104 2.43 -2.02 -16.39
CA SER A 104 1.09 -1.87 -15.81
C SER A 104 1.04 -0.60 -14.97
N GLU A 105 0.24 0.38 -15.37
CA GLU A 105 -0.14 1.47 -14.48
C GLU A 105 -1.00 0.91 -13.34
N MET A 106 -0.49 0.97 -12.12
CA MET A 106 -1.20 0.47 -10.95
C MET A 106 -2.35 1.41 -10.61
N SER A 107 -3.56 0.86 -10.46
CA SER A 107 -4.72 1.67 -10.12
C SER A 107 -4.72 2.07 -8.64
N ASP A 108 -5.35 3.20 -8.33
CA ASP A 108 -5.51 3.66 -6.93
C ASP A 108 -6.25 2.61 -6.06
N LEU A 109 -7.12 1.80 -6.67
CA LEU A 109 -7.86 0.73 -6.00
C LEU A 109 -6.93 -0.43 -5.60
N ASP A 110 -5.97 -0.78 -6.46
CA ASP A 110 -5.00 -1.85 -6.17
C ASP A 110 -4.09 -1.46 -5.00
N ILE A 111 -3.63 -0.21 -4.99
CA ILE A 111 -2.82 0.34 -3.90
C ILE A 111 -3.58 0.29 -2.57
N SER A 112 -4.84 0.72 -2.56
CA SER A 112 -5.66 0.69 -1.35
C SER A 112 -5.81 -0.72 -0.79
N ASN A 113 -6.03 -1.71 -1.67
CA ASN A 113 -6.15 -3.11 -1.28
C ASN A 113 -4.84 -3.68 -0.72
N ILE A 114 -3.69 -3.39 -1.34
CA ILE A 114 -2.36 -3.79 -0.86
C ILE A 114 -2.12 -3.25 0.55
N VAL A 115 -2.35 -1.95 0.75
CA VAL A 115 -2.15 -1.27 2.03
C VAL A 115 -3.05 -1.86 3.11
N LYS A 116 -4.32 -2.12 2.78
CA LYS A 116 -5.30 -2.68 3.71
C LYS A 116 -4.86 -4.07 4.20
N HIS A 117 -4.49 -4.97 3.29
CA HIS A 117 -4.09 -6.32 3.67
C HIS A 117 -2.72 -6.35 4.39
N ALA A 118 -1.76 -5.52 3.96
CA ALA A 118 -0.48 -5.38 4.64
C ALA A 118 -0.65 -4.95 6.12
N ASN A 119 -1.52 -3.97 6.37
CA ASN A 119 -1.84 -3.52 7.73
C ASN A 119 -2.41 -4.63 8.61
N THR A 120 -3.25 -5.52 8.05
CA THR A 120 -3.79 -6.67 8.79
C THR A 120 -2.67 -7.61 9.24
N ILE A 121 -1.71 -7.92 8.36
CA ILE A 121 -0.56 -8.76 8.71
C ILE A 121 0.32 -8.09 9.78
N ILE A 122 0.64 -6.81 9.60
CA ILE A 122 1.47 -6.05 10.54
C ILE A 122 0.82 -6.00 11.93
N LYS A 123 -0.49 -5.80 12.01
CA LYS A 123 -1.24 -5.78 13.28
C LYS A 123 -1.23 -7.14 13.97
N ASN A 124 -1.41 -8.23 13.22
CA ASN A 124 -1.43 -9.60 13.76
C ASN A 124 -0.04 -10.11 14.19
N LYS A 125 1.04 -9.49 13.69
CA LYS A 125 2.43 -9.80 14.09
C LYS A 125 2.72 -9.50 15.57
N SER A 126 1.90 -8.66 16.23
CA SER A 126 2.13 -8.24 17.62
C SER A 126 1.75 -9.28 18.69
N THR A 127 1.14 -10.41 18.33
CA THR A 127 0.44 -11.26 19.33
C THR A 127 0.85 -12.73 19.42
N THR A 128 1.73 -13.29 18.57
CA THR A 128 2.01 -14.75 18.61
C THR A 128 3.47 -15.11 18.38
N GLY A 129 3.96 -16.09 19.15
CA GLY A 129 5.35 -16.56 19.16
C GLY A 129 5.85 -17.16 17.84
N THR A 130 6.97 -16.59 17.39
CA THR A 130 8.23 -17.22 16.95
C THR A 130 8.29 -18.38 15.94
N SER A 131 7.27 -18.65 15.11
CA SER A 131 7.56 -19.28 13.80
C SER A 131 7.68 -18.19 12.75
N ARG A 132 8.86 -18.09 12.11
CA ARG A 132 9.06 -17.13 11.02
C ARG A 132 8.29 -17.60 9.81
N LYS A 133 7.25 -16.86 9.45
CA LYS A 133 6.51 -17.01 8.20
C LYS A 133 7.46 -16.83 7.02
N THR A 134 7.81 -17.94 6.36
CA THR A 134 8.83 -17.97 5.30
C THR A 134 8.20 -18.42 3.98
N ILE A 135 8.49 -17.68 2.92
CA ILE A 135 8.12 -17.95 1.53
C ILE A 135 9.35 -18.57 0.84
N LEU A 136 9.16 -19.70 0.18
CA LEU A 136 10.15 -20.23 -0.75
C LEU A 136 9.95 -19.60 -2.12
N TRP A 137 10.95 -18.93 -2.67
CA TRP A 137 10.90 -18.34 -4.00
C TRP A 137 11.91 -19.05 -4.91
N VAL A 138 11.40 -19.76 -5.92
CA VAL A 138 12.19 -20.57 -6.85
C VAL A 138 12.32 -19.88 -8.21
N ASP A 139 13.47 -19.29 -8.48
CA ASP A 139 13.74 -18.46 -9.66
C ASP A 139 15.24 -18.51 -10.01
N ASP A 140 15.59 -18.66 -11.29
CA ASP A 140 16.98 -18.79 -11.74
C ASP A 140 17.72 -17.44 -11.86
N ARG A 141 16.99 -16.33 -11.74
CA ARG A 141 17.44 -14.93 -11.78
C ARG A 141 16.77 -14.08 -10.69
N PRO A 142 16.96 -14.45 -9.41
CA PRO A 142 16.27 -13.79 -8.30
C PRO A 142 16.59 -12.28 -8.22
N GLU A 143 17.73 -11.81 -8.73
CA GLU A 143 18.06 -10.38 -8.81
C GLU A 143 16.97 -9.52 -9.46
N ASN A 144 16.17 -10.11 -10.36
CA ASN A 144 15.10 -9.45 -11.07
C ASN A 144 13.88 -9.11 -10.23
N ASN A 145 13.73 -9.74 -9.05
CA ASN A 145 12.51 -9.68 -8.22
C ASN A 145 12.78 -8.99 -6.87
N THR A 146 13.77 -8.08 -6.83
CA THR A 146 14.22 -7.46 -5.58
C THR A 146 13.13 -6.63 -4.93
N TYR A 147 12.40 -5.82 -5.70
CA TYR A 147 11.35 -4.95 -5.16
C TYR A 147 10.16 -5.74 -4.59
N GLU A 148 9.77 -6.82 -5.27
CA GLU A 148 8.70 -7.70 -4.82
C GLU A 148 9.07 -8.40 -3.50
N ARG A 149 10.33 -8.85 -3.38
CA ARG A 149 10.83 -9.42 -2.13
C ARG A 149 10.87 -8.41 -1.01
N ASP A 150 11.35 -7.21 -1.28
CA ASP A 150 11.41 -6.13 -0.29
C ASP A 150 10.01 -5.81 0.24
N ALA A 151 8.98 -5.81 -0.62
CA ALA A 151 7.59 -5.64 -0.23
C ALA A 151 7.13 -6.70 0.79
N PHE A 152 7.46 -7.97 0.56
CA PHE A 152 7.14 -9.07 1.48
C PHE A 152 7.92 -8.99 2.79
N GLN A 153 9.19 -8.59 2.74
CA GLN A 153 10.03 -8.44 3.93
C GLN A 153 9.56 -7.31 4.85
N GLU A 154 9.08 -6.19 4.29
CA GLU A 154 8.56 -5.05 5.06
C GLU A 154 7.32 -5.41 5.90
N ILE A 155 6.50 -6.37 5.45
CA ILE A 155 5.37 -6.91 6.23
C ILE A 155 5.77 -8.06 7.16
N GLY A 156 7.05 -8.46 7.17
CA GLY A 156 7.59 -9.49 8.06
C GLY A 156 7.54 -10.92 7.52
N LEU A 157 7.33 -11.10 6.22
CA LEU A 157 7.50 -12.40 5.57
C LEU A 157 8.98 -12.55 5.18
N HIS A 158 9.57 -13.68 5.53
CA HIS A 158 10.94 -13.99 5.12
C HIS A 158 10.93 -14.64 3.74
N ILE A 159 11.93 -14.34 2.93
CA ILE A 159 12.12 -14.98 1.61
C ILE A 159 13.33 -15.88 1.70
N ASP A 160 13.15 -17.14 1.32
CA ASP A 160 14.22 -18.10 1.05
C ASP A 160 14.28 -18.34 -0.46
N LEU A 161 15.46 -18.16 -1.05
CA LEU A 161 15.66 -18.21 -2.50
C LEU A 161 16.17 -19.56 -2.93
N SER A 162 15.53 -20.18 -3.91
CA SER A 162 16.05 -21.37 -4.57
C SER A 162 16.24 -21.10 -6.06
N LEU A 163 17.33 -21.61 -6.64
CA LEU A 163 17.67 -21.31 -8.04
C LEU A 163 17.12 -22.32 -9.04
N ASN A 164 16.68 -23.48 -8.55
CA ASN A 164 16.44 -24.66 -9.38
C ASN A 164 15.50 -25.65 -8.65
N THR A 165 15.02 -26.67 -9.36
CA THR A 165 14.00 -27.60 -8.83
C THR A 165 14.54 -28.45 -7.68
N ASP A 166 15.75 -28.98 -7.83
CA ASP A 166 16.36 -29.90 -6.85
C ASP A 166 16.64 -29.18 -5.52
N ASP A 167 17.21 -27.96 -5.56
CA ASP A 167 17.45 -27.14 -4.37
C ASP A 167 16.13 -26.76 -3.67
N ALA A 168 15.05 -26.54 -4.42
CA ALA A 168 13.74 -26.24 -3.84
C ALA A 168 13.18 -27.45 -3.07
N ILE A 169 13.34 -28.66 -3.61
CA ILE A 169 12.92 -29.91 -2.96
C ILE A 169 13.75 -30.15 -1.69
N ASP A 170 15.08 -30.05 -1.80
CA ASP A 170 16.00 -30.16 -0.66
C ASP A 170 15.65 -29.22 0.49
N LYS A 171 15.15 -28.01 0.15
CA LYS A 171 14.71 -27.01 1.10
C LYS A 171 13.37 -27.36 1.74
N LEU A 172 12.41 -27.84 0.95
CA LEU A 172 11.09 -28.28 1.41
C LEU A 172 11.16 -29.46 2.38
N GLU A 173 12.18 -30.31 2.25
CA GLU A 173 12.42 -31.41 3.20
C GLU A 173 12.96 -30.93 4.56
N LYS A 174 13.68 -29.80 4.58
CA LYS A 174 14.40 -29.30 5.76
C LYS A 174 13.65 -28.20 6.50
N ASN A 175 12.75 -27.50 5.84
CA ASN A 175 12.10 -26.30 6.34
C ASN A 175 10.60 -26.30 6.03
N GLU A 176 9.82 -25.65 6.90
CA GLU A 176 8.41 -25.39 6.66
C GLU A 176 8.22 -24.04 5.97
N TYR A 177 7.57 -24.06 4.81
CA TYR A 177 7.19 -22.86 4.08
C TYR A 177 5.69 -22.68 4.08
N ILE A 178 5.25 -21.44 4.23
CA ILE A 178 3.82 -21.13 4.22
C ILE A 178 3.28 -20.94 2.80
N ILE A 179 4.15 -20.55 1.86
CA ILE A 179 3.84 -20.26 0.47
C ILE A 179 5.08 -20.56 -0.38
N ILE A 180 4.87 -21.03 -1.62
CA ILE A 180 5.88 -21.21 -2.65
C ILE A 180 5.55 -20.29 -3.82
N ILE A 181 6.54 -19.53 -4.29
CA ILE A 181 6.47 -18.72 -5.50
C ILE A 181 7.50 -19.31 -6.48
N SER A 182 7.12 -19.54 -7.73
CA SER A 182 8.03 -20.10 -8.74
C SER A 182 7.92 -19.38 -10.07
N ASP A 183 9.04 -19.19 -10.77
CA ASP A 183 9.00 -18.96 -12.21
C ASP A 183 8.58 -20.26 -12.93
N MET A 184 7.99 -20.10 -14.11
CA MET A 184 7.57 -21.18 -14.99
C MET A 184 8.75 -21.81 -15.73
N GLY A 185 9.57 -20.96 -16.34
CA GLY A 185 10.79 -21.35 -17.02
C GLY A 185 11.99 -21.13 -16.11
N ARG A 186 12.96 -22.03 -16.15
CA ARG A 186 14.25 -21.87 -15.48
C ARG A 186 15.36 -22.38 -16.41
N LYS A 187 16.62 -22.28 -15.98
CA LYS A 187 17.77 -22.82 -16.73
C LYS A 187 17.65 -24.31 -17.05
N GLU A 188 16.96 -25.08 -16.22
CA GLU A 188 16.77 -26.52 -16.40
C GLU A 188 15.76 -26.82 -17.53
N GLY A 189 14.83 -25.90 -17.81
CA GLY A 189 13.83 -26.06 -18.85
C GLY A 189 12.68 -25.02 -18.83
N PRO A 190 11.80 -25.03 -19.84
CA PRO A 190 10.74 -24.03 -20.00
C PRO A 190 9.50 -24.26 -19.12
N ARG A 191 9.36 -25.44 -18.50
CA ARG A 191 8.19 -25.85 -17.70
C ARG A 191 8.58 -26.42 -16.33
N GLU A 192 9.70 -25.98 -15.78
CA GLU A 192 10.23 -26.44 -14.49
C GLU A 192 9.30 -26.06 -13.34
N GLY A 193 8.58 -24.95 -13.48
CA GLY A 193 7.54 -24.57 -12.53
C GLY A 193 6.48 -25.65 -12.35
N TYR A 194 5.96 -26.22 -13.45
CA TYR A 194 4.99 -27.32 -13.38
C TYR A 194 5.60 -28.61 -12.86
N LYS A 195 6.83 -28.95 -13.28
CA LYS A 195 7.52 -30.14 -12.75
C LYS A 195 7.66 -30.08 -11.23
N LEU A 196 8.08 -28.93 -10.70
CA LEU A 196 8.17 -28.71 -9.26
C LEU A 196 6.81 -28.86 -8.58
N LEU A 197 5.77 -28.23 -9.14
CA LEU A 197 4.40 -28.33 -8.61
C LEU A 197 3.91 -29.79 -8.58
N ASP A 198 4.10 -30.54 -9.66
CA ASP A 198 3.70 -31.96 -9.75
C ASP A 198 4.43 -32.83 -8.72
N ILE A 199 5.74 -32.62 -8.55
CA ILE A 199 6.53 -33.32 -7.53
C ILE A 199 5.98 -33.03 -6.14
N ILE A 200 5.76 -31.76 -5.80
CA ILE A 200 5.25 -31.32 -4.50
C ILE A 200 3.86 -31.93 -4.22
N ARG A 201 2.95 -31.90 -5.20
CA ARG A 201 1.61 -32.47 -5.04
C ARG A 201 1.63 -34.00 -4.94
N SER A 202 2.49 -34.68 -5.71
CA SER A 202 2.66 -36.14 -5.60
C SER A 202 3.19 -36.58 -4.23
N ASN A 203 3.95 -35.70 -3.56
CA ASN A 203 4.46 -35.90 -2.21
C ASN A 203 3.48 -35.43 -1.11
N ASN A 204 2.21 -35.15 -1.45
CA ASN A 204 1.17 -34.64 -0.54
C ASN A 204 1.54 -33.33 0.19
N ILE A 205 2.44 -32.52 -0.38
CA ILE A 205 2.75 -31.20 0.15
C ILE A 205 1.67 -30.25 -0.38
N ASN A 206 0.83 -29.74 0.52
CA ASN A 206 -0.31 -28.87 0.19
C ASN A 206 0.00 -27.38 0.35
N THR A 207 1.28 -27.01 0.46
CA THR A 207 1.69 -25.61 0.54
C THR A 207 1.16 -24.82 -0.66
N PRO A 208 0.49 -23.66 -0.43
CA PRO A 208 0.04 -22.78 -1.49
C PRO A 208 1.17 -22.44 -2.46
N PHE A 209 0.90 -22.54 -3.75
CA PHE A 209 1.87 -22.43 -4.83
C PHE A 209 1.39 -21.41 -5.87
N TYR A 210 2.21 -20.40 -6.13
CA TYR A 210 1.93 -19.33 -7.08
C TYR A 210 3.01 -19.26 -8.17
N PHE A 211 2.58 -19.07 -9.42
CA PHE A 211 3.49 -18.74 -10.51
C PHE A 211 3.63 -17.22 -10.65
N TYR A 212 4.88 -16.75 -10.65
CA TYR A 212 5.23 -15.40 -11.04
C TYR A 212 6.08 -15.47 -12.31
N THR A 213 5.47 -15.13 -13.44
CA THR A 213 6.01 -15.42 -14.78
C THR A 213 5.63 -14.30 -15.75
N VAL A 214 6.29 -14.19 -16.89
CA VAL A 214 6.01 -13.15 -17.89
C VAL A 214 4.63 -13.29 -18.52
N SER A 215 4.13 -14.53 -18.67
CA SER A 215 2.85 -14.81 -19.33
C SER A 215 1.68 -14.78 -18.33
N ASN A 216 0.59 -14.12 -18.70
CA ASN A 216 -0.61 -14.00 -17.87
C ASN A 216 -1.90 -14.37 -18.64
N LEU A 217 -1.76 -15.24 -19.64
CA LEU A 217 -2.88 -15.69 -20.46
C LEU A 217 -3.86 -16.56 -19.65
N PRO A 218 -5.17 -16.47 -19.90
CA PRO A 218 -6.18 -17.28 -19.20
C PRO A 218 -5.90 -18.79 -19.26
N GLU A 219 -5.32 -19.28 -20.35
CA GLU A 219 -4.95 -20.68 -20.54
C GLU A 219 -3.94 -21.14 -19.50
N HIS A 220 -2.93 -20.32 -19.17
CA HIS A 220 -1.94 -20.66 -18.14
C HIS A 220 -2.51 -20.58 -16.73
N LYS A 221 -3.47 -19.67 -16.48
CA LYS A 221 -4.20 -19.65 -15.20
C LYS A 221 -4.99 -20.94 -15.03
N LYS A 222 -5.67 -21.40 -16.08
CA LYS A 222 -6.39 -22.68 -16.07
C LYS A 222 -5.46 -23.86 -15.86
N GLU A 223 -4.38 -23.94 -16.63
CA GLU A 223 -3.37 -25.01 -16.50
C GLU A 223 -2.74 -25.02 -15.10
N THR A 224 -2.47 -23.86 -14.51
CA THR A 224 -2.02 -23.75 -13.11
C THR A 224 -3.00 -24.39 -12.13
N LEU A 225 -4.30 -24.15 -12.29
CA LEU A 225 -5.33 -24.73 -11.45
C LEU A 225 -5.43 -26.25 -11.65
N ASP A 226 -5.33 -26.72 -12.90
CA ASP A 226 -5.37 -28.15 -13.23
C ASP A 226 -4.21 -28.93 -12.57
N HIS A 227 -3.04 -28.30 -12.41
CA HIS A 227 -1.89 -28.84 -11.68
C HIS A 227 -1.97 -28.62 -10.14
N GLY A 228 -3.02 -28.00 -9.61
CA GLY A 228 -3.22 -27.78 -8.17
C GLY A 228 -2.47 -26.57 -7.60
N GLY A 229 -2.07 -25.62 -8.45
CA GLY A 229 -1.58 -24.29 -8.06
C GLY A 229 -2.73 -23.34 -7.70
N GLN A 230 -2.40 -22.24 -7.01
CA GLN A 230 -3.38 -21.29 -6.47
C GLN A 230 -3.46 -19.99 -7.27
N GLY A 231 -2.48 -19.71 -8.13
CA GLY A 231 -2.52 -18.55 -9.01
C GLY A 231 -1.32 -18.43 -9.92
N CYS A 232 -1.49 -17.69 -11.01
CA CYS A 232 -0.45 -17.37 -11.97
C CYS A 232 -0.61 -15.90 -12.36
N THR A 233 0.47 -15.12 -12.29
CA THR A 233 0.45 -13.70 -12.65
C THR A 233 1.81 -13.22 -13.13
N ASN A 234 1.78 -12.16 -13.93
CA ASN A 234 2.94 -11.34 -14.28
C ASN A 234 2.92 -9.96 -13.58
N ASN A 235 1.89 -9.71 -12.78
CA ASN A 235 1.65 -8.44 -12.12
C ASN A 235 2.10 -8.53 -10.65
N PRO A 236 3.10 -7.72 -10.22
CA PRO A 236 3.60 -7.70 -8.85
C PRO A 236 2.54 -7.40 -7.80
N SER A 237 1.60 -6.52 -8.11
CA SER A 237 0.52 -6.10 -7.21
C SER A 237 -0.49 -7.23 -7.01
N GLU A 238 -0.88 -7.89 -8.09
CA GLU A 238 -1.74 -9.08 -8.06
C GLU A 238 -1.04 -10.20 -7.26
N LEU A 239 0.26 -10.42 -7.48
CA LEU A 239 1.05 -11.40 -6.72
C LEU A 239 1.04 -11.08 -5.22
N PHE A 240 1.36 -9.85 -4.86
CA PHE A 240 1.38 -9.40 -3.47
C PHE A 240 0.01 -9.59 -2.81
N GLU A 241 -1.06 -9.20 -3.48
CA GLU A 241 -2.42 -9.34 -2.99
C GLU A 241 -2.80 -10.82 -2.77
N MET A 242 -2.55 -11.70 -3.75
CA MET A 242 -2.84 -13.14 -3.64
C MET A 242 -2.10 -13.78 -2.46
N VAL A 243 -0.79 -13.50 -2.34
CA VAL A 243 0.06 -14.03 -1.27
C VAL A 243 -0.43 -13.55 0.08
N VAL A 244 -0.63 -12.24 0.26
CA VAL A 244 -1.03 -11.65 1.54
C VAL A 244 -2.43 -12.10 1.95
N LYS A 245 -3.39 -12.18 1.03
CA LYS A 245 -4.72 -12.76 1.30
C LYS A 245 -4.62 -14.19 1.81
N THR A 246 -3.76 -15.01 1.20
CA THR A 246 -3.52 -16.40 1.62
C THR A 246 -2.95 -16.45 3.03
N VAL A 247 -1.94 -15.63 3.33
CA VAL A 247 -1.35 -15.58 4.67
C VAL A 247 -2.38 -15.18 5.74
N ILE A 248 -3.26 -14.23 5.43
CA ILE A 248 -4.33 -13.81 6.33
C ILE A 248 -5.35 -14.93 6.54
N ALA A 249 -5.75 -15.64 5.47
CA ALA A 249 -6.70 -16.74 5.56
C ALA A 249 -6.17 -17.96 6.33
N SER A 250 -4.85 -18.17 6.33
CA SER A 250 -4.17 -19.25 7.05
C SER A 250 -3.76 -18.90 8.48
N THR A 251 -4.09 -17.70 8.98
CA THR A 251 -3.81 -17.25 10.36
C THR A 251 -5.08 -17.27 11.20
#